data_AF-A0A7H9EIT2-F1
#
_entry.id   AF-A0A7H9EIT2-F1
#
_cell.length_a   1.000
_cell.length_b   1.000
_cell.length_c   1.000
_cell.angle_alpha   90.00
_cell.angle_beta   90.00
_cell.angle_gamma   90.00
#
_symmetry.space_group_name_H-M   'P 1'
#
loop_
_entity.id
_entity.type
_entity.pdbx_description
1 polymer ?
#
loop_
_entity_poly.entity_id
_entity_poly.type
_entity_poly.pdbx_seq_one_letter_code
_entity_poly.pdbx_strand_id
1 'polypeptide(L)' 'MRIDIKGYLEHNHLTIYKVAKKSGYGYTTLHKSFNKQQTSATSLNLRDLHALAATQEVAMWQILKELEEHYLKD' A
#
# COMPACT_ATOMS: atom_id res chain seq x y z
N MET A 1 -6.49 -12.69 -4.98
CA MET A 1 -5.45 -12.16 -4.09
C MET A 1 -5.98 -10.92 -3.40
N ARG A 2 -6.24 -10.99 -2.09
CA ARG A 2 -6.67 -9.85 -1.28
C ARG A 2 -5.52 -9.47 -0.36
N ILE A 3 -5.12 -8.21 -0.35
CA ILE A 3 -4.01 -7.73 0.48
C ILE A 3 -4.57 -6.97 1.68
N ASP A 4 -4.09 -7.27 2.89
CA ASP A 4 -4.37 -6.50 4.10
C ASP A 4 -3.56 -5.20 4.17
N ILE A 5 -3.92 -4.26 3.32
CA ILE A 5 -3.24 -2.97 3.31
C ILE A 5 -3.42 -2.18 4.61
N LYS A 6 -4.47 -2.45 5.39
CA LYS A 6 -4.72 -1.74 6.65
C LYS A 6 -3.81 -2.25 7.76
N GLY A 7 -3.70 -3.58 7.90
CA GLY A 7 -2.73 -4.19 8.81
C GLY A 7 -1.29 -3.79 8.46
N TYR A 8 -0.96 -3.75 7.16
CA TYR A 8 0.36 -3.30 6.70
C TYR A 8 0.70 -1.88 7.17
N LEU A 9 -0.23 -0.94 6.97
CA LEU A 9 -0.04 0.45 7.36
C LEU A 9 0.10 0.59 8.87
N GLU A 10 -0.71 -0.14 9.65
CA GLU A 10 -0.68 -0.11 11.11
C GLU A 10 0.64 -0.63 11.67
N HIS A 11 1.09 -1.82 11.22
CA HIS A 11 2.35 -2.42 11.65
C HIS A 11 3.56 -1.54 11.34
N ASN A 12 3.57 -0.88 10.18
CA ASN A 12 4.66 0.03 9.77
C ASN A 12 4.49 1.46 10.29
N HIS A 13 3.53 1.72 11.19
CA HIS A 13 3.21 3.05 11.74
C HIS A 13 2.97 4.14 10.68
N LEU A 14 2.43 3.71 9.54
CA LEU A 14 2.07 4.53 8.39
C LEU A 14 0.62 4.97 8.49
N THR A 15 0.35 6.20 8.06
CA THR A 15 -1.01 6.66 7.79
C THR A 15 -1.11 7.03 6.32
N ILE A 16 -2.32 6.94 5.74
CA ILE A 16 -2.54 7.34 4.34
C ILE A 16 -2.05 8.78 4.10
N TYR A 17 -2.20 9.65 5.11
CA TYR A 17 -1.67 11.01 5.08
C TYR A 17 -0.14 11.05 5.00
N LYS A 18 0.58 10.29 5.85
CA LYS A 18 2.05 10.21 5.81
C LYS A 18 2.53 9.70 4.46
N VAL A 19 1.89 8.64 3.94
CA VAL A 19 2.23 8.06 2.64
C VAL A 19 2.04 9.10 1.53
N ALA A 20 0.88 9.77 1.48
CA ALA A 20 0.61 10.82 0.50
C ALA A 20 1.64 11.96 0.56
N LYS A 21 1.94 12.44 1.77
CA LYS A 21 2.88 13.54 2.00
C LYS A 21 4.30 13.20 1.55
N LYS A 22 4.77 11.99 1.85
CA LYS A 22 6.14 11.56 1.51
C LYS A 22 6.30 11.11 0.06
N SER A 23 5.29 10.45 -0.51
CA SER A 23 5.37 9.92 -1.87
C SER A 23 5.06 10.94 -2.97
N GLY A 24 4.54 12.12 -2.62
CA GLY A 24 4.09 13.14 -3.57
C GLY A 24 2.76 12.82 -4.28
N TYR A 25 2.04 11.78 -3.86
CA TYR A 25 0.72 11.45 -4.41
C TYR A 25 -0.39 12.14 -3.62
N GLY A 26 -1.47 12.52 -4.30
CA GLY A 26 -2.63 13.14 -3.66
C GLY A 26 -3.27 12.24 -2.60
N TYR A 27 -3.61 12.82 -1.45
CA TYR A 27 -4.25 12.10 -0.34
C TYR A 27 -5.54 11.39 -0.77
N THR A 28 -6.42 12.06 -1.51
CA THR A 28 -7.69 11.49 -1.98
C THR A 28 -7.48 10.29 -2.91
N THR A 29 -6.41 10.32 -3.72
CA THR A 29 -6.03 9.22 -4.60
C THR A 29 -5.65 7.97 -3.81
N LEU A 30 -4.73 8.11 -2.84
CA LEU A 30 -4.32 6.99 -1.99
C LEU A 30 -5.44 6.53 -1.05
N HIS A 31 -6.24 7.47 -0.53
CA HIS A 31 -7.39 7.14 0.31
C HIS A 31 -8.41 6.29 -0.44
N LYS A 32 -8.76 6.65 -1.68
CA LYS A 32 -9.64 5.82 -2.51
C LYS A 32 -9.02 4.46 -2.79
N SER A 33 -7.73 4.41 -3.11
CA SER A 33 -7.05 3.16 -3.44
C SER A 33 -6.99 2.19 -2.27
N PHE A 34 -6.51 2.63 -1.11
CA PHE A 34 -6.34 1.80 0.08
C PHE A 34 -7.64 1.41 0.77
N ASN A 35 -8.76 2.06 0.46
CA ASN A 35 -10.09 1.70 0.97
C ASN A 35 -10.93 0.94 -0.06
N LYS A 36 -10.48 0.83 -1.32
CA LYS A 36 -11.21 0.08 -2.32
C LYS A 36 -11.14 -1.40 -1.99
N GLN A 37 -12.29 -2.07 -2.01
CA GLN A 37 -12.36 -3.51 -1.85
C GLN A 37 -11.51 -4.17 -2.94
N GLN A 38 -10.51 -4.92 -2.50
CA GLN A 38 -9.62 -5.64 -3.40
C GLN A 38 -10.40 -6.82 -4.01
N THR A 39 -10.44 -6.88 -5.32
CA THR A 39 -11.03 -7.98 -6.09
C THR A 39 -9.96 -8.58 -7.00
N SER A 40 -10.21 -9.76 -7.56
CA SER A 40 -9.31 -10.34 -8.56
C SER A 40 -9.07 -9.41 -9.76
N ALA A 41 -10.02 -8.54 -10.08
CA ALA A 41 -9.94 -7.53 -11.14
C ALA A 41 -9.42 -6.15 -10.65
N THR A 42 -9.20 -5.97 -9.34
CA THR A 42 -8.66 -4.74 -8.78
C THR A 42 -7.75 -5.08 -7.61
N SER A 43 -6.50 -5.44 -7.94
CA SER A 43 -5.40 -5.61 -6.99
C SER A 43 -4.78 -4.27 -6.59
N LEU A 44 -3.78 -4.31 -5.70
CA LEU A 44 -2.97 -3.15 -5.34
C LEU A 44 -2.33 -2.55 -6.60
N ASN A 45 -2.42 -1.23 -6.76
CA ASN A 45 -1.86 -0.56 -7.94
C ASN A 45 -0.34 -0.39 -7.81
N LEU A 46 0.39 -0.39 -8.93
CA LEU A 46 1.83 -0.06 -8.96
C LEU A 46 2.13 1.31 -8.33
N ARG A 47 1.22 2.27 -8.49
CA ARG A 47 1.29 3.58 -7.82
C ARG A 47 1.31 3.43 -6.30
N ASP A 48 0.46 2.57 -5.76
CA ASP A 48 0.31 2.38 -4.32
C ASP A 48 1.56 1.69 -3.76
N LEU A 49 2.09 0.71 -4.49
CA LEU A 49 3.36 0.05 -4.19
C LEU A 49 4.52 1.06 -4.20
N HIS A 50 4.59 1.92 -5.22
CA HIS A 50 5.57 3.00 -5.30
C HIS A 50 5.41 3.99 -4.14
N ALA A 51 4.17 4.32 -3.76
CA ALA A 51 3.90 5.25 -2.67
C ALA A 51 4.45 4.74 -1.33
N LEU A 52 4.21 3.46 -1.03
CA LEU A 52 4.72 2.80 0.17
C LEU A 52 6.25 2.70 0.16
N ALA A 53 6.82 2.33 -0.99
CA ALA A 53 8.27 2.22 -1.18
C ALA A 53 8.98 3.56 -0.97
N ALA A 54 8.50 4.62 -1.63
CA ALA A 54 9.04 5.98 -1.49
C ALA A 54 8.91 6.52 -0.06
N THR A 55 7.84 6.16 0.66
CA THR A 55 7.62 6.60 2.04
C THR A 55 8.60 5.97 3.04
N GLN A 56 9.02 4.74 2.75
CA GLN A 56 9.88 3.91 3.59
C GLN A 56 11.33 3.85 3.10
N GLU A 57 11.64 4.53 2.00
CA GLU A 57 12.98 4.59 1.40
C GLU A 57 13.53 3.20 1.04
N VAL A 58 12.65 2.32 0.57
CA VAL A 58 12.97 0.96 0.13
C VAL A 58 12.56 0.76 -1.33
N ALA A 59 13.04 -0.33 -1.94
CA ALA A 59 12.63 -0.68 -3.30
C ALA A 59 11.21 -1.26 -3.32
N MET A 60 10.48 -1.02 -4.42
CA MET A 60 9.10 -1.52 -4.60
C MET A 60 8.97 -3.05 -4.46
N TRP A 61 9.99 -3.81 -4.88
CA TRP A 61 9.96 -5.27 -4.76
C TRP A 61 10.01 -5.74 -3.31
N GLN A 62 10.61 -4.96 -2.39
CA GLN A 62 10.66 -5.29 -0.97
C GLN A 62 9.26 -5.17 -0.35
N ILE A 63 8.54 -4.10 -0.71
CA ILE A 63 7.14 -3.93 -0.31
C ILE A 63 6.28 -5.07 -0.88
N LEU A 64 6.46 -5.41 -2.16
CA LEU A 64 5.68 -6.47 -2.79
C LEU A 64 5.89 -7.81 -2.09
N LYS A 65 7.15 -8.16 -1.83
CA LYS A 65 7.53 -9.39 -1.12
C LYS A 65 6.88 -9.43 0.28
N GLU A 66 7.00 -8.35 1.05
CA GLU A 66 6.42 -8.29 2.40
C GLU A 66 4.90 -8.46 2.37
N LEU A 67 4.22 -7.81 1.43
CA LEU A 67 2.78 -7.92 1.25
C LEU A 67 2.35 -9.33 0.87
N GLU A 68 3.11 -10.01 0.01
CA GLU A 68 2.83 -11.38 -0.41
C GLU A 68 3.09 -12.40 0.70
N GLU A 69 4.16 -12.24 1.47
CA GLU A 69 4.56 -13.18 2.53
C GLU A 69 3.72 -13.04 3.81
N HIS A 70 3.23 -11.83 4.13
CA HIS A 70 2.67 -11.54 5.45
C HIS A 70 1.26 -10.94 5.44
N TYR A 71 0.81 -10.38 4.31
CA TYR A 71 -0.44 -9.63 4.25
C TYR A 71 -1.41 -10.15 3.18
N LEU A 72 -1.12 -11.30 2.58
CA LEU A 72 -2.08 -12.00 1.73
C LEU A 72 -3.22 -12.57 2.59
N LYS A 73 -4.46 -12.33 2.17
CA LYS A 73 -5.65 -12.99 2.72
C LYS A 73 -6.14 -14.04 1.73
N ASP A 74 -6.60 -15.16 2.29
CA ASP A 74 -7.35 -16.20 1.59
C ASP A 74 -8.67 -15.66 0.98
#